data_AF-V6L4Z5-F1
#
_entry.id   AF-V6L4Z5-F1
#
_cell.length_a   1.000
_cell.length_b   1.000
_cell.length_c   1.000
_cell.angle_alpha   90.00
_cell.angle_beta   90.00
_cell.angle_gamma   90.00
#
_symmetry.space_group_name_H-M   'P 1'
#
loop_
_entity.id
_entity.type
_entity.pdbx_description
1 polymer ?
#
loop_
_entity_poly.entity_id
_entity_poly.type
_entity_poly.pdbx_seq_one_letter_code
_entity_poly.pdbx_strand_id
1 'polypeptide(L)'
;MEGGGSLTVDLVEGDPATVLIYVLRRYCYEVDMLDQREVFGHTTGKEVRAALESNQLSGTALTIRQFAYPLGAPADNGMSDRQITVIEDILASCEGVVAWGGDMNPIKQSHFQIDVPPHDPRLKKLAGKISRWERSPGRGAGTINAFTPARKSWVREKRSDQ
;
A
#
# COMPACT_ATOMS: atom_id res chain seq x y z
N MET A 1 2.83 25.81 -15.52
CA MET A 1 2.03 24.68 -16.04
C MET A 1 1.37 24.05 -14.83
N GLU A 2 0.04 24.00 -14.84
CA GLU A 2 -0.85 23.90 -13.68
C GLU A 2 -0.72 22.60 -12.87
N GLY A 3 -0.74 22.74 -11.55
CA GLY A 3 -1.37 21.82 -10.60
C GLY A 3 -0.79 20.40 -10.48
N GLY A 4 0.30 20.23 -9.73
CA GLY A 4 0.53 18.96 -9.04
C GLY A 4 -0.56 18.78 -7.98
N GLY A 5 -1.68 18.17 -8.33
CA GLY A 5 -2.81 17.96 -7.43
C GLY A 5 -2.37 17.19 -6.19
N SER A 6 -2.62 17.75 -5.00
CA SER A 6 -2.43 17.02 -3.75
C SER A 6 -3.50 15.94 -3.66
N LEU A 7 -3.09 14.67 -3.57
CA LEU A 7 -3.98 13.58 -3.18
C LEU A 7 -4.23 13.67 -1.67
N THR A 8 -5.49 13.61 -1.28
CA THR A 8 -5.94 13.54 0.12
C THR A 8 -6.57 12.18 0.39
N VAL A 9 -6.28 11.60 1.55
CA VAL A 9 -6.92 10.37 1.99
C VAL A 9 -7.12 10.43 3.50
N ASP A 10 -8.33 10.14 3.95
CA ASP A 10 -8.65 10.09 5.37
C ASP A 10 -8.09 8.79 5.97
N LEU A 11 -7.22 8.91 6.96
CA LEU A 11 -6.61 7.77 7.66
C LEU A 11 -6.55 8.08 9.15
N VAL A 12 -6.45 7.04 9.99
CA VAL A 12 -6.17 7.25 11.41
C VAL A 12 -4.78 7.88 11.57
N GLU A 13 -4.70 8.93 12.39
CA GLU A 13 -3.45 9.66 12.61
C GLU A 13 -2.33 8.76 13.18
N GLY A 14 -1.08 9.16 12.95
CA GLY A 14 0.11 8.54 13.52
C GLY A 14 0.82 7.54 12.61
N ASP A 15 1.35 6.48 13.21
CA ASP A 15 2.17 5.48 12.52
C ASP A 15 1.42 4.76 11.37
N PRO A 16 0.14 4.37 11.51
CA PRO A 16 -0.64 3.79 10.41
C PRO A 16 -0.70 4.71 9.18
N ALA A 17 -1.07 5.98 9.36
CA ALA A 17 -1.11 6.95 8.26
C ALA A 17 0.25 7.11 7.59
N THR A 18 1.34 7.18 8.39
CA THR A 18 2.71 7.31 7.85
C THR A 18 3.06 6.14 6.92
N VAL A 19 2.71 4.91 7.31
CA VAL A 19 2.99 3.70 6.52
C VAL A 19 2.10 3.62 5.28
N LEU A 20 0.80 3.89 5.40
CA LEU A 20 -0.12 3.81 4.26
C LEU A 20 0.13 4.93 3.23
N ILE A 21 0.51 6.13 3.67
CA ILE A 21 0.94 7.21 2.76
C ILE A 21 2.23 6.82 2.03
N TYR A 22 3.16 6.11 2.68
CA TYR A 22 4.34 5.59 2.01
C TYR A 22 3.99 4.59 0.91
N VAL A 23 3.06 3.66 1.17
CA VAL A 23 2.53 2.72 0.15
C VAL A 23 1.92 3.49 -1.03
N LEU A 24 1.05 4.46 -0.75
CA LEU A 24 0.39 5.28 -1.76
C LEU A 24 1.40 6.03 -2.64
N ARG A 25 2.41 6.66 -2.03
CA ARG A 25 3.47 7.39 -2.77
C ARG A 25 4.28 6.48 -3.67
N ARG A 26 4.66 5.29 -3.18
CA ARG A 26 5.38 4.32 -4.02
C ARG A 26 4.54 3.82 -5.17
N TYR A 27 3.25 3.58 -4.95
CA TYR A 27 2.33 3.28 -6.04
C TYR A 27 2.32 4.39 -7.09
N CYS A 28 2.11 5.64 -6.68
CA CYS A 28 2.03 6.78 -7.61
C CYS A 28 3.32 6.98 -8.43
N TYR A 29 4.50 6.77 -7.83
CA TYR A 29 5.77 6.98 -8.52
C TYR A 29 6.24 5.80 -9.37
N GLU A 30 5.85 4.57 -9.03
CA GLU A 30 6.48 3.37 -9.59
C GLU A 30 5.49 2.46 -10.35
N VAL A 31 4.20 2.64 -10.12
CA VAL A 31 3.13 1.91 -10.80
C VAL A 31 2.41 2.82 -11.77
N ASP A 32 1.65 3.78 -11.24
CA ASP A 32 0.88 4.73 -12.04
C ASP A 32 0.34 5.87 -11.16
N MET A 33 0.22 7.07 -11.72
CA MET A 33 -0.36 8.22 -11.02
C MET A 33 -1.85 8.02 -10.78
N LEU A 34 -2.32 8.46 -9.61
CA LEU A 34 -3.72 8.33 -9.20
C LEU A 34 -4.42 9.68 -9.25
N ASP A 35 -5.71 9.66 -9.60
CA ASP A 35 -6.62 10.78 -9.36
C ASP A 35 -7.24 10.70 -7.95
N GLN A 36 -7.71 11.83 -7.42
CA GLN A 36 -8.38 11.89 -6.11
C GLN A 36 -9.58 10.94 -6.02
N ARG A 37 -10.29 10.71 -7.13
CA ARG A 37 -11.44 9.79 -7.20
C ARG A 37 -11.05 8.31 -7.22
N GLU A 38 -9.76 8.02 -7.30
CA GLU A 38 -9.23 6.67 -7.32
C GLU A 38 -8.67 6.23 -5.97
N VAL A 39 -8.62 7.12 -4.97
CA VAL A 39 -8.04 6.83 -3.65
C VAL A 39 -9.10 6.96 -2.56
N PHE A 40 -9.21 5.92 -1.73
CA PHE A 40 -10.18 5.84 -0.65
C PHE A 40 -9.48 5.34 0.63
N GLY A 41 -9.83 5.92 1.78
CA GLY A 41 -9.30 5.54 3.08
C GLY A 41 -10.41 5.19 4.04
N HIS A 42 -10.48 5.92 5.15
CA HIS A 42 -11.52 5.78 6.15
C HIS A 42 -12.92 6.03 5.58
N THR A 43 -13.89 5.20 5.97
CA THR A 43 -15.30 5.37 5.63
C THR A 43 -16.18 5.11 6.86
N THR A 44 -17.31 5.79 6.94
CA THR A 44 -18.35 5.56 7.95
C THR A 44 -19.52 4.73 7.43
N GLY A 45 -19.48 4.35 6.14
CA GLY A 45 -20.49 3.51 5.51
C GLY A 45 -20.48 2.08 6.07
N LYS A 46 -21.62 1.60 6.55
CA LYS A 46 -21.75 0.27 7.17
C LYS A 46 -21.93 -0.89 6.18
N GLU A 47 -21.87 -0.64 4.87
CA GLU A 47 -21.94 -1.68 3.86
C GLU A 47 -20.59 -2.42 3.76
N VAL A 48 -20.26 -3.18 4.80
CA VAL A 48 -19.10 -4.08 4.82
C VAL A 48 -19.48 -5.32 4.02
N ARG A 49 -19.00 -5.39 2.78
CA ARG A 49 -19.22 -6.53 1.86
C ARG A 49 -18.19 -7.64 2.08
N ALA A 50 -17.06 -7.34 2.74
CA ALA A 50 -16.03 -8.30 3.13
C ALA A 50 -15.27 -7.87 4.39
N ALA A 51 -14.68 -8.83 5.14
CA ALA A 51 -13.95 -8.56 6.38
C ALA A 51 -12.82 -7.52 6.24
N LEU A 52 -12.18 -7.47 5.07
CA LEU A 52 -11.16 -6.47 4.73
C LEU A 52 -11.67 -5.03 4.79
N GLU A 53 -12.98 -4.80 4.58
CA GLU A 53 -13.58 -3.47 4.60
C GLU A 53 -13.78 -2.96 6.04
N SER A 54 -13.66 -3.84 7.05
CA SER A 54 -13.64 -3.44 8.47
C SER A 54 -12.43 -2.57 8.82
N ASN A 55 -11.29 -2.74 8.15
CA ASN A 55 -10.11 -1.87 8.38
C ASN A 55 -10.27 -0.47 7.77
N GLN A 56 -11.22 -0.29 6.84
CA GLN A 56 -11.59 1.04 6.37
C GLN A 56 -12.42 1.78 7.43
N LEU A 57 -13.19 1.07 8.26
CA LEU A 57 -13.94 1.68 9.36
C LEU A 57 -13.02 2.21 10.48
N SER A 58 -11.83 1.62 10.65
CA SER A 58 -10.82 2.09 11.61
C SER A 58 -9.80 3.07 11.02
N GLY A 59 -9.88 3.37 9.73
CA GLY A 59 -8.92 4.23 9.03
C GLY A 59 -7.51 3.63 8.90
N THR A 60 -7.39 2.30 9.00
CA THR A 60 -6.13 1.54 8.92
C THR A 60 -5.99 0.78 7.59
N ALA A 61 -6.74 1.20 6.58
CA ALA A 61 -6.68 0.66 5.23
C ALA A 61 -6.77 1.76 4.17
N LEU A 62 -6.26 1.42 2.99
CA LEU A 62 -6.25 2.23 1.78
C LEU A 62 -6.82 1.38 0.64
N THR A 63 -7.65 1.97 -0.21
CA THR A 63 -8.11 1.36 -1.45
C THR A 63 -7.79 2.26 -2.63
N ILE A 64 -7.19 1.69 -3.67
CA ILE A 64 -6.79 2.39 -4.89
C ILE A 64 -7.47 1.78 -6.11
N ARG A 65 -7.98 2.61 -7.03
CA ARG A 65 -8.63 2.20 -8.28
C ARG A 65 -9.64 1.06 -8.10
N GLN A 66 -10.52 1.17 -7.11
CA GLN A 66 -11.46 0.10 -6.72
C GLN A 66 -12.32 -0.44 -7.88
N PHE A 67 -12.62 0.39 -8.88
CA PHE A 67 -13.40 -0.01 -10.05
C PHE A 67 -12.59 -0.79 -11.08
N ALA A 68 -11.28 -0.52 -11.18
CA ALA A 68 -10.38 -1.29 -12.04
C ALA A 68 -9.99 -2.63 -11.39
N TYR A 69 -9.91 -2.67 -10.05
CA TYR A 69 -9.54 -3.86 -9.29
C TYR A 69 -10.63 -4.21 -8.25
N PRO A 70 -11.82 -4.65 -8.70
CA PRO A 70 -12.95 -4.92 -7.81
C PRO A 70 -12.73 -6.16 -6.94
N LEU A 71 -13.51 -6.26 -5.87
CA LEU A 71 -13.54 -7.42 -4.97
C LEU A 71 -13.94 -8.69 -5.72
N GLY A 72 -13.17 -9.76 -5.54
CA GLY A 72 -13.40 -11.06 -6.17
C GLY A 72 -13.09 -11.11 -7.67
N ALA A 73 -12.43 -10.09 -8.22
CA ALA A 73 -11.99 -10.10 -9.61
C ALA A 73 -11.07 -11.31 -9.87
N PRO A 74 -11.27 -12.03 -10.99
CA PRO A 74 -10.30 -13.00 -11.47
C PRO A 74 -8.90 -12.39 -11.58
N ALA A 75 -7.86 -13.15 -11.22
CA ALA A 75 -6.47 -12.64 -11.20
C ALA A 75 -5.97 -12.19 -12.59
N ASP A 76 -6.57 -12.70 -13.67
CA ASP A 76 -6.28 -12.32 -15.06
C ASP A 76 -6.95 -11.01 -15.51
N ASN A 77 -7.88 -10.46 -14.73
CA ASN A 77 -8.51 -9.15 -14.94
C ASN A 77 -7.99 -8.09 -13.94
N GLY A 78 -6.73 -8.25 -13.52
CA GLY A 78 -6.12 -7.50 -12.44
C GLY A 78 -4.94 -6.63 -12.84
N MET A 79 -4.14 -6.26 -11.85
CA MET A 79 -2.82 -5.67 -12.04
C MET A 79 -1.96 -6.57 -12.92
N SER A 80 -1.22 -5.98 -13.86
CA SER A 80 -0.24 -6.72 -14.67
C SER A 80 0.93 -7.24 -13.82
N ASP A 81 1.62 -8.29 -14.28
CA ASP A 81 2.81 -8.86 -13.62
C ASP A 81 3.86 -7.81 -13.25
N ARG A 82 4.01 -6.79 -14.10
CA ARG A 82 4.92 -5.66 -13.86
C ARG A 82 4.48 -4.84 -12.65
N GLN A 83 3.19 -4.55 -12.54
CA GLN A 83 2.64 -3.81 -11.40
C GLN A 83 2.73 -4.66 -10.13
N ILE A 84 2.39 -5.96 -10.22
CA ILE A 84 2.51 -6.91 -9.10
C ILE A 84 3.94 -6.96 -8.58
N THR A 85 4.95 -7.00 -9.46
CA THR A 85 6.38 -6.97 -9.07
C THR A 85 6.71 -5.74 -8.22
N VAL A 86 6.15 -4.57 -8.55
CA VAL A 86 6.35 -3.33 -7.77
C VAL A 86 5.58 -3.40 -6.46
N ILE A 87 4.36 -3.92 -6.44
CA ILE A 87 3.59 -4.12 -5.22
C ILE A 87 4.32 -5.06 -4.24
N GLU A 88 4.85 -6.18 -4.71
CA GLU A 88 5.63 -7.11 -3.90
C GLU A 88 6.85 -6.43 -3.28
N ASP A 89 7.52 -5.54 -4.01
CA ASP A 89 8.64 -4.75 -3.53
C ASP A 89 8.24 -3.75 -2.44
N ILE A 90 7.09 -3.09 -2.61
CA ILE A 90 6.52 -2.20 -1.60
C ILE A 90 6.22 -2.97 -0.33
N LEU A 91 5.55 -4.12 -0.44
CA LEU A 91 5.18 -4.97 0.71
C LEU A 91 6.42 -5.53 1.42
N ALA A 92 7.44 -5.99 0.69
CA ALA A 92 8.71 -6.40 1.27
C ALA A 92 9.39 -5.25 2.04
N SER A 93 9.26 -4.01 1.55
CA SER A 93 9.77 -2.81 2.24
C SER A 93 8.99 -2.45 3.50
N CYS A 94 7.75 -2.94 3.62
CA CYS A 94 6.90 -2.79 4.78
C CYS A 94 7.14 -3.87 5.84
N GLU A 95 8.05 -4.83 5.63
CA GLU A 95 8.54 -5.76 6.67
C GLU A 95 7.39 -6.49 7.42
N GLY A 96 6.33 -6.90 6.70
CA GLY A 96 5.16 -7.59 7.25
C GLY A 96 4.17 -6.71 8.03
N VAL A 97 4.33 -5.38 7.99
CA VAL A 97 3.39 -4.43 8.64
C VAL A 97 2.14 -4.19 7.79
N VAL A 98 2.23 -4.38 6.48
CA VAL A 98 1.16 -4.12 5.52
C VAL A 98 0.81 -5.42 4.80
N ALA A 99 -0.49 -5.75 4.76
CA ALA A 99 -1.04 -6.79 3.91
C ALA A 99 -1.71 -6.19 2.67
N TRP A 100 -1.75 -6.98 1.60
CA TRP A 100 -2.36 -6.60 0.32
C TRP A 100 -3.49 -7.55 -0.04
N GLY A 101 -4.61 -7.00 -0.49
CA GLY A 101 -5.79 -7.78 -0.87
C GLY A 101 -5.58 -8.67 -2.09
N GLY A 102 -4.49 -8.50 -2.85
CA GLY A 102 -4.11 -9.45 -3.90
C GLY A 102 -3.66 -10.81 -3.38
N ASP A 103 -3.19 -10.88 -2.12
CA ASP A 103 -2.80 -12.12 -1.44
C ASP A 103 -3.93 -12.70 -0.58
N MET A 104 -5.11 -12.07 -0.58
CA MET A 104 -6.26 -12.44 0.25
C MET A 104 -7.29 -13.24 -0.54
N ASN A 105 -8.19 -13.93 0.19
CA ASN A 105 -9.35 -14.58 -0.36
C ASN A 105 -10.64 -14.04 0.28
N PRO A 106 -11.58 -13.43 -0.48
CA PRO A 106 -11.50 -13.14 -1.92
C PRO A 106 -10.44 -12.09 -2.27
N ILE A 107 -9.90 -12.18 -3.48
CA ILE A 107 -8.90 -11.24 -4.02
C ILE A 107 -9.50 -9.84 -4.11
N LYS A 108 -8.75 -8.82 -3.66
CA LYS A 108 -9.04 -7.40 -3.87
C LYS A 108 -7.74 -6.62 -4.04
N GLN A 109 -7.16 -6.65 -5.24
CA GLN A 109 -5.85 -6.03 -5.52
C GLN A 109 -5.83 -4.50 -5.31
N SER A 110 -6.99 -3.85 -5.24
CA SER A 110 -7.10 -2.44 -4.85
C SER A 110 -6.79 -2.17 -3.37
N HIS A 111 -6.79 -3.17 -2.49
CA HIS A 111 -6.81 -2.99 -1.03
C HIS A 111 -5.45 -3.20 -0.37
N PHE A 112 -5.10 -2.29 0.54
CA PHE A 112 -3.94 -2.38 1.42
C PHE A 112 -4.38 -2.09 2.86
N GLN A 113 -3.82 -2.79 3.84
CA GLN A 113 -4.15 -2.58 5.25
C GLN A 113 -2.94 -2.75 6.16
N ILE A 114 -2.96 -2.07 7.31
CA ILE A 114 -2.09 -2.44 8.43
C ILE A 114 -2.51 -3.83 8.93
N ASP A 115 -1.54 -4.73 9.04
CA ASP A 115 -1.78 -6.15 9.35
C ASP A 115 -1.13 -6.60 10.66
N VAL A 116 -0.83 -5.63 11.52
CA VAL A 116 -0.29 -5.87 12.86
C VAL A 116 -1.18 -5.24 13.92
N PRO A 117 -1.23 -5.81 15.14
CA PRO A 117 -2.01 -5.25 16.22
C PRO A 117 -1.62 -3.81 16.55
N PRO A 118 -2.53 -3.03 17.16
CA PRO A 118 -2.19 -1.73 17.73
C PRO A 118 -0.95 -1.84 18.64
N HIS A 119 -0.04 -0.88 18.52
CA HIS A 119 1.22 -0.81 19.28
C HIS A 119 2.27 -1.89 18.99
N ASP A 120 2.12 -2.69 17.92
CA ASP A 120 3.19 -3.59 17.47
C ASP A 120 4.49 -2.79 17.22
N PRO A 121 5.64 -3.20 17.81
CA PRO A 121 6.89 -2.45 17.68
C PRO A 121 7.39 -2.35 16.23
N ARG A 122 7.00 -3.28 15.33
CA ARG A 122 7.35 -3.24 13.91
C ARG A 122 6.73 -2.03 13.21
N LEU A 123 5.47 -1.71 13.53
CA LEU A 123 4.78 -0.54 12.97
C LEU A 123 5.52 0.76 13.32
N LYS A 124 5.83 0.95 14.61
CA LYS A 124 6.57 2.14 15.08
C LYS A 124 7.97 2.22 14.47
N LYS A 125 8.67 1.09 14.37
CA LYS A 125 10.01 1.01 13.77
C LYS A 125 9.97 1.40 12.28
N LEU A 126 9.00 0.88 11.54
CA LEU A 126 8.82 1.16 10.12
C LEU A 126 8.44 2.62 9.89
N ALA A 127 7.45 3.15 10.63
CA ALA A 127 7.05 4.56 10.54
C ALA A 127 8.25 5.48 10.81
N GLY A 128 9.03 5.22 11.87
CA GLY A 128 10.25 5.98 12.15
C GLY A 128 11.31 5.89 11.05
N LYS A 129 11.42 4.75 10.36
CA LYS A 129 12.32 4.55 9.20
C LYS A 129 11.87 5.41 8.02
N ILE A 130 10.57 5.36 7.70
CA ILE A 130 9.95 6.16 6.63
C ILE A 130 10.13 7.66 6.90
N SER A 131 9.83 8.13 8.11
CA SER A 131 10.01 9.55 8.44
C SER A 131 11.47 10.02 8.35
N ARG A 132 12.47 9.14 8.50
CA ARG A 132 13.88 9.50 8.27
C ARG A 132 14.22 9.58 6.79
N TRP A 133 13.66 8.68 5.98
CA TRP A 133 13.80 8.70 4.52
C TRP A 133 13.22 9.98 3.92
N GLU A 134 12.00 10.34 4.30
CA GLU A 134 11.35 11.58 3.85
C GLU A 134 12.15 12.86 4.16
N ARG A 135 12.99 12.84 5.21
CA ARG A 135 13.88 13.95 5.57
C ARG A 135 15.24 13.91 4.88
N SER A 136 15.54 12.86 4.11
CA SER A 136 16.84 12.59 3.49
C SER A 136 16.72 12.60 1.95
N PRO A 137 17.34 13.54 1.24
CA PRO A 137 17.32 13.57 -0.22
C PRO A 137 17.79 12.25 -0.84
N GLY A 138 17.05 11.74 -1.83
CA GLY A 138 17.41 10.51 -2.56
C GLY A 138 17.19 9.19 -1.82
N ARG A 139 16.52 9.21 -0.65
CA ARG A 139 16.10 8.00 0.07
C ARG A 139 14.58 8.06 0.24
N GLY A 140 13.82 7.37 -0.60
CA GLY A 140 12.36 7.43 -0.49
C GLY A 140 11.61 6.82 -1.65
N ALA A 141 10.30 7.04 -1.69
CA ALA A 141 9.43 6.59 -2.77
C ALA A 141 9.95 7.12 -4.13
N GLY A 142 9.89 6.31 -5.19
CA GLY A 142 10.34 6.69 -6.53
C GLY A 142 11.85 6.62 -6.78
N THR A 143 12.67 6.25 -5.78
CA THR A 143 14.13 6.07 -5.95
C THR A 143 14.55 4.60 -6.15
N ILE A 144 13.59 3.68 -6.03
CA ILE A 144 13.82 2.23 -6.03
C ILE A 144 13.44 1.67 -7.40
N ASN A 145 14.34 0.88 -8.01
CA ASN A 145 14.00 0.09 -9.20
C ASN A 145 13.76 -1.38 -8.80
N ALA A 146 12.49 -1.75 -8.71
CA ALA A 146 12.02 -3.10 -8.36
C ALA A 146 12.52 -4.20 -9.31
N PHE A 147 12.89 -3.85 -10.54
CA PHE A 147 13.24 -4.83 -11.58
C PHE A 147 14.70 -5.26 -11.60
N THR A 148 15.55 -4.64 -10.78
CA THR A 148 16.97 -5.05 -10.69
C THR A 148 17.08 -6.47 -10.11
N PRO A 149 18.02 -7.31 -10.60
CA PRO A 149 18.15 -8.68 -10.11
C PRO A 149 18.38 -8.78 -8.60
N ALA A 150 19.24 -7.92 -8.06
CA ALA A 150 19.50 -7.85 -6.62
C ALA A 150 18.23 -7.53 -5.82
N ARG A 151 17.40 -6.61 -6.33
CA ARG A 151 16.16 -6.24 -5.66
C ARG A 151 15.12 -7.36 -5.70
N LYS A 152 14.94 -8.03 -6.85
CA LYS A 152 14.06 -9.20 -6.95
C LYS A 152 14.49 -10.35 -6.03
N SER A 153 15.80 -10.59 -5.89
CA SER A 153 16.31 -11.58 -4.95
C SER A 153 15.99 -11.20 -3.50
N TRP A 154 16.19 -9.93 -3.13
CA TRP A 154 15.87 -9.43 -1.80
C TRP A 154 14.37 -9.51 -1.49
N VAL A 155 13.49 -9.20 -2.46
CA VAL A 155 12.03 -9.34 -2.29
C VAL A 155 11.67 -10.79 -2.01
N ARG A 156 12.21 -11.75 -2.78
CA ARG A 156 11.95 -13.18 -2.58
C ARG A 156 12.34 -13.64 -1.16
N GLU A 157 13.52 -13.24 -0.69
CA GLU A 157 13.98 -13.52 0.68
C GLU A 157 13.03 -12.91 1.73
N LYS A 158 12.68 -11.63 1.59
CA LYS A 158 11.83 -10.96 2.60
C LYS A 158 10.40 -11.44 2.61
N ARG A 159 9.89 -11.93 1.49
CA ARG A 159 8.54 -12.49 1.39
C ARG A 159 8.46 -13.95 1.82
N SER A 160 9.56 -14.69 1.83
CA SER A 160 9.59 -16.04 2.43
C SER A 160 9.63 -16.03 3.96
N ASP A 161 10.08 -14.92 4.55
CA ASP A 161 10.20 -14.75 6.01
C ASP A 161 8.90 -14.22 6.67
N GLN A 162 7.85 -13.97 5.89
CA GLN A 162 6.59 -13.35 6.33
C GLN A 162 5.46 -14.35 6.49
#